data_AF-A0A2A5XKN6-F1
#
_entry.id   AF-A0A2A5XKN6-F1
#
_cell.length_a   1.000
_cell.length_b   1.000
_cell.length_c   1.000
_cell.angle_alpha   90.00
_cell.angle_beta   90.00
_cell.angle_gamma   90.00
#
_symmetry.space_group_name_H-M   'P 1'
#
loop_
_entity.id
_entity.type
_entity.pdbx_description
1 polymer ?
#
loop_
_entity_poly.entity_id
_entity_poly.type
_entity_poly.pdbx_seq_one_letter_code
_entity_poly.pdbx_strand_id
1 'polypeptide(L)' 'WGTLIYDYDVENENWDGGGSSNEMIPVGTYFYIIEFDNYDGTPDELTGPVTIIR' A
#
# COMPACT_ATOMS: atom_id res chain seq x y z
N TRP A 1 5.50 8.52 11.11
CA TRP A 1 4.99 7.35 11.84
C TRP A 1 5.01 6.17 10.88
N GLY A 2 5.30 4.95 11.38
CA GLY A 2 5.45 3.75 10.54
C GLY A 2 6.76 3.66 9.77
N THR A 3 7.05 2.50 9.22
CA THR A 3 8.16 2.25 8.28
C THR A 3 7.57 1.94 6.92
N LEU A 4 8.02 2.65 5.87
CA LEU A 4 7.66 2.31 4.50
C LEU A 4 8.27 0.96 4.14
N ILE A 5 7.45 0.00 3.76
CA ILE A 5 7.86 -1.36 3.39
C ILE A 5 7.54 -1.71 1.94
N TYR A 6 6.63 -0.95 1.33
CA TYR A 6 6.18 -1.09 -0.04
C TYR A 6 5.62 0.25 -0.54
N ASP A 7 5.97 0.61 -1.78
CA ASP A 7 5.49 1.79 -2.49
C ASP A 7 5.44 1.51 -4.00
N TYR A 8 4.51 2.16 -4.70
CA TYR A 8 4.38 2.06 -6.15
C TYR A 8 3.61 3.27 -6.70
N ASP A 9 4.09 3.87 -7.78
CA ASP A 9 3.56 5.14 -8.34
C ASP A 9 2.34 4.97 -9.27
N VAL A 10 1.96 3.74 -9.61
CA VAL A 10 0.83 3.42 -10.51
C VAL A 10 -0.05 2.35 -9.85
N GLU A 11 -1.18 1.95 -10.41
CA GLU A 11 -1.88 0.77 -9.90
C GLU A 11 -1.00 -0.48 -10.07
N ASN A 12 -0.84 -1.28 -9.01
CA ASN A 12 -0.23 -2.61 -9.08
C ASN A 12 -1.25 -3.68 -8.68
N GLU A 13 -2.10 -4.06 -9.64
CA GLU A 13 -3.12 -5.10 -9.44
C GLU A 13 -2.54 -6.49 -9.13
N ASN A 14 -1.25 -6.71 -9.37
CA ASN A 14 -0.58 -8.01 -9.21
C ASN A 14 0.35 -8.07 -7.99
N TRP A 15 0.12 -7.23 -6.98
CA TRP A 15 0.91 -7.29 -5.75
C TRP A 15 0.69 -8.63 -5.02
N ASP A 16 1.80 -9.34 -4.76
CA ASP A 16 1.82 -10.68 -4.17
C ASP A 16 2.14 -10.68 -2.65
N GLY A 17 2.21 -9.49 -2.04
CA GLY A 17 2.63 -9.32 -0.65
C GLY A 17 4.14 -9.17 -0.43
N GLY A 18 4.92 -9.04 -1.51
CA GLY A 18 6.33 -8.66 -1.46
C GLY A 18 6.55 -7.18 -1.11
N GLY A 19 7.61 -6.89 -0.37
CA GLY A 19 8.07 -5.51 -0.13
C GLY A 19 8.96 -4.99 -1.26
N SER A 20 9.33 -3.70 -1.21
CA SER A 20 10.19 -3.08 -2.22
C SER A 20 11.59 -3.71 -2.32
N SER A 21 12.00 -4.54 -1.34
CA SER A 21 13.29 -5.26 -1.30
C SER A 21 13.27 -6.65 -1.92
N ASN A 22 12.19 -7.05 -2.63
CA ASN A 22 11.99 -8.41 -3.14
C ASN A 22 11.86 -9.48 -2.03
N GLU A 23 11.75 -9.05 -0.77
CA GLU A 23 11.49 -9.91 0.39
C GLU A 23 9.99 -9.93 0.71
N MET A 24 9.49 -11.08 1.16
CA MET A 24 8.09 -11.21 1.56
C MET A 24 7.81 -10.46 2.85
N ILE A 25 6.80 -9.59 2.85
CA ILE A 25 6.39 -8.87 4.06
C ILE A 25 5.82 -9.86 5.09
N PRO A 26 6.26 -9.83 6.35
CA PRO A 26 5.77 -10.74 7.39
C PRO A 26 4.23 -10.77 7.54
N VAL A 27 3.71 -11.89 8.06
CA VAL A 27 2.29 -11.97 8.46
C VAL A 27 2.04 -10.98 9.59
N GLY A 28 0.99 -10.17 9.46
CA GLY A 28 0.67 -9.13 10.43
C GLY A 28 -0.35 -8.12 9.92
N THR A 29 -0.71 -7.19 10.79
CA THR A 29 -1.57 -6.04 10.46
C THR A 29 -0.71 -4.81 10.21
N TYR A 30 -0.96 -4.19 9.07
CA TYR A 30 -0.31 -2.98 8.56
C TYR A 30 -1.38 -1.93 8.30
N PHE A 31 -0.96 -0.75 7.86
CA PHE A 31 -1.84 0.25 7.29
C PHE A 31 -1.39 0.56 5.87
N TYR A 32 -2.34 0.91 5.00
CA TYR A 32 -2.07 1.42 3.66
C TYR A 32 -2.39 2.91 3.57
N ILE A 33 -1.78 3.56 2.59
CA ILE A 33 -2.12 4.89 2.11
C ILE A 33 -2.19 4.78 0.58
N ILE A 34 -3.31 5.17 -0.01
CA ILE A 34 -3.49 5.30 -1.46
C ILE A 34 -3.81 6.77 -1.73
N GLU A 35 -2.93 7.43 -2.47
CA GLU A 35 -3.11 8.82 -2.91
C GLU A 35 -3.69 8.82 -4.34
N PHE A 36 -4.69 9.65 -4.59
CA PHE A 36 -5.34 9.75 -5.91
C PHE A 36 -5.94 11.13 -6.13
N ASP A 37 -6.15 11.49 -7.40
CA ASP A 37 -6.91 12.68 -7.77
C ASP A 37 -8.39 12.32 -7.94
N ASN A 38 -9.26 13.07 -7.28
CA ASN A 38 -10.71 12.99 -7.49
C ASN A 38 -11.09 13.43 -8.92
N TYR A 39 -12.34 13.17 -9.31
CA TYR A 39 -12.85 13.58 -10.63
C TYR A 39 -12.74 15.09 -10.91
N ASP A 40 -12.70 15.91 -9.87
CA ASP A 40 -12.52 17.37 -9.96
C ASP A 40 -11.04 17.80 -9.97
N GLY A 41 -10.10 16.86 -9.98
CA GLY A 41 -8.66 17.09 -9.95
C GLY A 41 -8.12 17.51 -8.59
N THR A 42 -8.90 17.36 -7.52
CA THR A 42 -8.41 17.59 -6.15
C THR A 42 -7.72 16.33 -5.61
N PRO A 43 -6.55 16.46 -4.97
CA PRO A 43 -5.88 15.32 -4.37
C PRO A 43 -6.64 14.83 -3.13
N ASP A 44 -6.66 13.52 -2.93
CA ASP A 44 -7.31 12.86 -1.81
C ASP A 44 -6.55 11.57 -1.43
N GLU A 45 -6.86 11.02 -0.27
CA GLU A 45 -6.24 9.80 0.25
C GLU A 45 -7.25 8.80 0.81
N LEU A 46 -6.99 7.52 0.56
CA LEU A 46 -7.65 6.40 1.23
C LEU A 46 -6.64 5.75 2.16
N THR A 47 -7.01 5.64 3.44
CA THR A 47 -6.18 4.98 4.45
C THR A 47 -6.98 3.92 5.20
N GLY A 48 -6.30 2.88 5.66
CA GLY A 48 -6.97 1.84 6.42
C GLY A 48 -6.05 0.69 6.81
N PRO A 49 -6.54 -0.23 7.67
CA PRO A 49 -5.80 -1.42 8.02
C PRO A 49 -5.79 -2.42 6.86
N VAL A 50 -4.67 -3.12 6.70
CA VAL A 50 -4.54 -4.29 5.82
C VAL A 50 -3.88 -5.41 6.62
N THR A 51 -4.39 -6.63 6.51
CA THR A 51 -3.80 -7.79 7.20
C THR A 51 -3.29 -8.77 6.17
N ILE A 52 -2.00 -9.10 6.26
CA ILE A 52 -1.36 -10.13 5.44
C ILE A 52 -1.50 -11.46 6.18
N ILE A 53 -2.14 -12.44 5.54
CA ILE A 53 -2.33 -13.83 6.01
C ILE A 53 -1.70 -14.80 5.00
N ARG A 54 -1.33 -16.01 5.43
CA ARG A 54 -0.72 -17.07 4.59
C ARG A 54 -1.24 -18.44 4.97
#